data_AF-A0A356KW93-F1
#
_entry.id   AF-A0A356KW93-F1
#
_cell.length_a   1.000
_cell.length_b   1.000
_cell.length_c   1.000
_cell.angle_alpha   90.00
_cell.angle_beta   90.00
_cell.angle_gamma   90.00
#
_symmetry.space_group_name_H-M   'P 1'
#
loop_
_entity.id
_entity.type
_entity.pdbx_description
1 polymer ?
#
loop_
_entity_poly.entity_id
_entity_poly.type
_entity_poly.pdbx_seq_one_letter_code
_entity_poly.pdbx_strand_id
1 'polypeptide(L)'
;MSAVFAGVVAALVLSAFVLYGPLGWEAPHHLTHFLAAQTVLFLLSLGMAVVAWRRLLPARTTLKVGLAYQLLGALVLSVCAFSGDMLLQGVGVKLSWLAVWILLFPLLIPSRPLRSLVVSTLCATTAPAVFFVWSLAEGQALPRLPVLAETFLPYYVCAGLAVVPAWLVFDLGSAATTARD
;
A
#
# COMPACT_ATOMS: atom_id res chain seq x y z
N MET A 1 -3.07 -0.32 24.05
CA MET A 1 -1.93 -0.25 23.10
C MET A 1 -2.29 0.39 21.75
N SER A 2 -3.46 0.11 21.16
CA SER A 2 -3.90 0.67 19.87
C SER A 2 -4.10 2.20 19.85
N ALA A 3 -4.64 2.79 20.93
CA ALA A 3 -4.90 4.24 21.00
C ALA A 3 -3.62 5.09 21.10
N VAL A 4 -2.58 4.58 21.79
CA VAL A 4 -1.29 5.26 21.92
C VAL A 4 -0.56 5.27 20.59
N PHE A 5 -0.61 4.17 19.84
CA PHE A 5 0.02 4.08 18.52
C PHE A 5 -0.66 4.99 17.50
N ALA A 6 -2.00 5.02 17.47
CA ALA A 6 -2.77 5.94 16.65
C ALA A 6 -2.51 7.40 17.03
N GLY A 7 -2.39 7.69 18.33
CA GLY A 7 -2.07 9.02 18.85
C GLY A 7 -0.66 9.49 18.47
N VAL A 8 0.34 8.60 18.52
CA VAL A 8 1.72 8.92 18.10
C VAL A 8 1.81 9.14 16.60
N VAL A 9 1.16 8.31 15.79
CA VAL A 9 1.12 8.50 14.33
C VAL A 9 0.38 9.79 13.97
N ALA A 10 -0.79 10.04 14.58
CA ALA A 10 -1.52 11.29 14.38
C ALA A 10 -0.71 12.51 14.84
N ALA A 11 0.00 12.42 15.96
CA ALA A 11 0.84 13.51 16.46
C ALA A 11 2.07 13.76 15.59
N LEU A 12 2.69 12.71 15.02
CA LEU A 12 3.80 12.84 14.06
C LEU A 12 3.33 13.42 12.73
N VAL A 13 2.15 13.03 12.27
CA VAL A 13 1.52 13.55 11.05
C VAL A 13 1.09 15.01 11.23
N LEU A 14 0.47 15.33 12.36
CA LEU A 14 0.02 16.69 12.68
C LEU A 14 1.22 17.61 12.93
N SER A 15 2.25 17.14 13.63
CA SER A 15 3.47 17.92 13.85
C SER A 15 4.21 18.19 12.54
N ALA A 16 4.31 17.20 11.65
CA ALA A 16 4.86 17.40 10.31
C ALA A 16 4.03 18.41 9.50
N PHE A 17 2.70 18.28 9.47
CA PHE A 17 1.85 19.20 8.71
C PHE A 17 1.93 20.65 9.22
N VAL A 18 2.01 20.84 10.55
CA VAL A 18 2.13 22.15 11.20
C VAL A 18 3.54 22.74 11.06
N LEU A 19 4.58 21.91 11.08
CA LEU A 19 5.96 22.37 10.94
C LEU A 19 6.32 22.75 9.48
N TYR A 20 5.75 22.07 8.48
CA TYR A 20 6.14 22.24 7.07
C TYR A 20 5.16 23.07 6.23
N GLY A 21 3.94 23.33 6.72
CA GLY A 21 2.98 24.22 6.06
C GLY A 21 3.20 25.69 6.42
N PRO A 22 2.69 26.14 7.59
CA PRO A 22 2.70 27.55 7.96
C PRO A 22 4.07 28.09 8.42
N LEU A 23 5.03 27.23 8.79
CA LEU A 23 6.33 27.65 9.35
C LEU A 23 7.46 27.80 8.31
N GLY A 24 7.24 27.41 7.04
CA GLY A 24 8.18 27.67 5.94
C GLY A 24 9.56 27.00 6.07
N TRP A 25 9.70 25.95 6.87
CA TRP A 25 10.97 25.24 7.02
C TRP A 25 11.23 24.37 5.77
N GLU A 26 12.18 24.75 4.92
CA GLU A 26 12.56 23.97 3.74
C GLU A 26 13.24 22.67 4.16
N ALA A 27 12.45 21.63 4.38
CA ALA A 27 12.94 20.28 4.48
C ALA A 27 13.43 19.80 3.11
N PRO A 28 14.49 18.99 3.05
CA PRO A 28 14.93 18.43 1.78
C PRO A 28 13.80 17.60 1.16
N HIS A 29 13.56 17.78 -0.15
CA HIS A 29 12.35 17.34 -0.86
C HIS A 29 11.96 15.85 -0.66
N HIS A 30 12.92 14.98 -0.36
CA HIS A 30 12.65 13.56 -0.08
C HIS A 30 11.82 13.34 1.21
N LEU A 31 11.99 14.19 2.22
CA LEU A 31 11.29 14.04 3.50
C LEU A 31 9.83 14.51 3.38
N THR A 32 9.56 15.53 2.58
CA THR A 32 8.20 16.06 2.38
C THR A 32 7.31 15.07 1.63
N HIS A 33 7.83 14.39 0.60
CA HIS A 33 7.07 13.36 -0.12
C HIS A 33 6.75 12.14 0.77
N PHE A 34 7.70 11.71 1.59
CA PHE A 34 7.50 10.60 2.52
C PHE A 34 6.44 10.90 3.59
N LEU A 35 6.49 12.09 4.19
CA LEU A 35 5.53 12.54 5.19
C LEU A 35 4.13 12.76 4.59
N ALA A 36 4.05 13.34 3.39
CA ALA A 36 2.78 13.50 2.68
C ALA A 36 2.12 12.15 2.38
N ALA A 37 2.89 11.16 1.88
CA ALA A 37 2.39 9.81 1.62
C ALA A 37 1.89 9.12 2.89
N GLN A 38 2.62 9.23 4.02
CA GLN A 38 2.17 8.71 5.31
C GLN A 38 0.87 9.37 5.78
N THR A 39 0.74 10.68 5.61
CA THR A 39 -0.46 11.43 5.98
C THR A 39 -1.67 10.96 5.18
N VAL A 40 -1.51 10.80 3.86
CA VAL A 40 -2.57 10.29 2.97
C VAL A 40 -2.97 8.87 3.34
N LEU A 41 -2.00 7.97 3.58
CA LEU A 41 -2.27 6.60 4.02
C LEU A 41 -2.99 6.55 5.37
N PHE A 42 -2.60 7.41 6.32
CA PHE A 42 -3.24 7.51 7.62
C PHE A 42 -4.70 7.95 7.49
N LEU A 43 -4.96 9.00 6.69
CA LEU A 43 -6.32 9.49 6.45
C LEU A 43 -7.19 8.45 5.72
N LEU A 44 -6.65 7.75 4.73
CA LEU A 44 -7.33 6.64 4.06
C LEU A 44 -7.65 5.49 5.04
N SER A 45 -6.68 5.12 5.89
CA SER A 45 -6.84 4.10 6.93
C SER A 45 -7.95 4.48 7.92
N LEU A 46 -7.95 5.74 8.38
CA LEU A 46 -8.92 6.26 9.33
C LEU A 46 -10.32 6.30 8.70
N GLY A 47 -10.44 6.76 7.46
CA GLY A 47 -11.71 6.74 6.72
C GLY A 47 -12.27 5.33 6.60
N MET A 48 -11.44 4.35 6.25
CA MET A 48 -11.84 2.94 6.19
C MET A 48 -12.25 2.39 7.55
N ALA A 49 -11.51 2.71 8.61
CA ALA A 49 -11.84 2.30 9.97
C ALA A 49 -13.20 2.86 10.41
N VAL A 50 -13.50 4.12 10.11
CA VAL A 50 -14.81 4.75 10.41
C VAL A 50 -15.94 4.08 9.63
N VAL A 51 -15.75 3.81 8.33
CA VAL A 51 -16.75 3.12 7.49
C VAL A 51 -17.03 1.71 8.01
N ALA A 52 -15.99 0.98 8.38
CA ALA A 52 -16.10 -0.36 8.95
C ALA A 52 -16.78 -0.35 10.33
N TRP A 53 -16.38 0.55 11.22
CA TRP A 53 -16.97 0.64 12.57
C TRP A 53 -18.42 1.07 12.56
N ARG A 54 -18.79 2.05 11.73
CA ARG A 54 -20.16 2.54 11.67
C ARG A 54 -21.09 1.66 10.84
N ARG A 55 -20.60 0.53 10.29
CA ARG A 55 -21.33 -0.40 9.42
C ARG A 55 -22.14 0.34 8.34
N LEU A 56 -21.56 1.41 7.78
CA LEU A 56 -22.27 2.31 6.87
C LEU A 56 -22.65 1.64 5.54
N LEU A 57 -22.02 0.50 5.23
CA LEU A 57 -22.17 -0.18 3.97
C LEU A 57 -22.58 -1.66 4.15
N PRO A 58 -23.39 -2.21 3.22
CA PRO A 58 -23.66 -3.64 3.16
C PRO A 58 -22.37 -4.46 3.01
N ALA A 59 -22.32 -5.66 3.59
CA ALA A 59 -21.13 -6.53 3.60
C ALA A 59 -20.48 -6.73 2.22
N ARG A 60 -21.28 -6.86 1.15
CA ARG A 60 -20.78 -6.99 -0.22
C ARG A 60 -20.05 -5.74 -0.71
N THR A 61 -20.51 -4.56 -0.33
CA THR A 61 -19.90 -3.28 -0.71
C THR A 61 -18.63 -3.03 0.10
N THR A 62 -18.62 -3.36 1.39
CA THR A 62 -17.44 -3.25 2.26
C THR A 62 -16.25 -4.04 1.71
N LEU A 63 -16.48 -5.24 1.17
CA LEU A 63 -15.42 -6.03 0.51
C LEU A 63 -14.86 -5.33 -0.74
N LYS A 64 -15.71 -4.72 -1.57
CA LYS A 64 -15.26 -3.98 -2.77
C LYS A 64 -14.45 -2.74 -2.39
N VAL A 65 -14.93 -1.98 -1.40
CA VAL A 65 -14.24 -0.78 -0.90
C VAL A 65 -12.90 -1.16 -0.28
N GLY A 66 -12.84 -2.28 0.44
CA GLY A 66 -11.59 -2.83 0.96
C GLY A 66 -10.56 -3.13 -0.14
N LEU A 67 -10.97 -3.81 -1.21
CA LEU A 67 -10.07 -4.06 -2.36
C LEU A 67 -9.63 -2.76 -3.05
N ALA A 68 -10.52 -1.77 -3.16
CA ALA A 68 -10.16 -0.45 -3.69
C ALA A 68 -9.14 0.25 -2.79
N TYR A 69 -9.31 0.15 -1.46
CA TYR A 69 -8.36 0.68 -0.49
C TYR A 69 -6.99 -0.01 -0.56
N GLN A 70 -6.94 -1.32 -0.80
CA GLN A 70 -5.68 -2.03 -1.06
C GLN A 70 -4.90 -1.40 -2.21
N LEU A 71 -5.59 -1.19 -3.33
CA LEU A 71 -5.02 -0.65 -4.55
C LEU A 71 -4.58 0.81 -4.39
N LEU A 72 -5.40 1.63 -3.72
CA LEU A 72 -5.03 3.01 -3.39
C LEU A 72 -3.81 3.06 -2.48
N GLY A 73 -3.75 2.20 -1.45
CA GLY A 73 -2.58 2.09 -0.59
C GLY A 73 -1.33 1.69 -1.36
N ALA A 74 -1.45 0.69 -2.25
CA ALA A 74 -0.35 0.26 -3.13
C ALA A 74 0.13 1.40 -4.05
N LEU A 75 -0.78 2.19 -4.60
CA LEU A 75 -0.46 3.34 -5.42
C LEU A 75 0.30 4.42 -4.63
N VAL A 76 -0.18 4.79 -3.43
CA VAL A 76 0.50 5.80 -2.59
C VAL A 76 1.89 5.33 -2.18
N LEU A 77 2.03 4.05 -1.83
CA LEU A 77 3.33 3.46 -1.51
C LEU A 77 4.27 3.42 -2.72
N SER A 78 3.72 3.16 -3.91
CA SER A 78 4.48 3.17 -5.16
C SER A 78 4.94 4.58 -5.50
N VAL A 79 4.06 5.58 -5.41
CA VAL A 79 4.45 7.00 -5.55
C VAL A 79 5.56 7.31 -4.57
N CYS A 80 5.40 7.02 -3.29
CA CYS A 80 6.42 7.32 -2.29
C CYS A 80 7.76 6.62 -2.52
N ALA A 81 7.76 5.40 -3.06
CA ALA A 81 8.97 4.62 -3.31
C ALA A 81 9.70 5.02 -4.59
N PHE A 82 8.98 5.52 -5.60
CA PHE A 82 9.50 5.80 -6.94
C PHE A 82 9.43 7.29 -7.34
N SER A 83 8.84 8.16 -6.52
CA SER A 83 8.93 9.62 -6.67
C SER A 83 10.28 10.09 -6.12
N GLY A 84 11.25 10.32 -7.02
CA GLY A 84 12.61 10.74 -6.70
C GLY A 84 13.67 9.63 -6.87
N ASP A 85 14.95 10.02 -6.87
CA ASP A 85 16.14 9.17 -7.16
C ASP A 85 16.38 7.95 -6.24
N MET A 86 15.47 7.69 -5.29
CA MET A 86 15.71 6.83 -4.12
C MET A 86 15.97 5.34 -4.44
N LEU A 87 15.62 4.86 -5.64
CA LEU A 87 15.86 3.46 -6.06
C LEU A 87 17.01 3.30 -7.07
N LEU A 88 17.47 4.37 -7.73
CA LEU A 88 18.58 4.29 -8.69
C LEU A 88 19.96 4.45 -8.04
N GLN A 89 20.03 4.77 -6.74
CA GLN A 89 21.28 4.99 -6.01
C GLN A 89 21.94 3.71 -5.44
N GLY A 90 21.68 2.54 -6.01
CA GLY A 90 22.60 1.39 -5.89
C GLY A 90 22.64 0.67 -4.53
N VAL A 91 21.55 0.63 -3.76
CA VAL A 91 21.48 -0.17 -2.53
C VAL A 91 20.50 -1.32 -2.71
N GLY A 92 21.05 -2.53 -2.79
CA GLY A 92 20.39 -3.76 -3.22
C GLY A 92 19.05 -4.09 -2.54
N VAL A 93 18.22 -4.84 -3.29
CA VAL A 93 16.96 -5.52 -2.92
C VAL A 93 16.46 -5.20 -1.50
N LYS A 94 16.03 -3.96 -1.28
CA LYS A 94 15.32 -3.61 -0.04
C LYS A 94 13.88 -4.04 -0.23
N LEU A 95 13.43 -5.01 0.56
CA LEU A 95 12.04 -5.42 0.61
C LEU A 95 11.18 -4.17 0.87
N SER A 96 10.50 -3.68 -0.17
CA SER A 96 9.74 -2.46 -0.05
C SER A 96 8.47 -2.70 0.76
N TRP A 97 8.02 -1.67 1.48
CA TRP A 97 6.79 -1.72 2.25
C TRP A 97 5.57 -2.08 1.40
N LEU A 98 5.63 -1.82 0.08
CA LEU A 98 4.64 -2.28 -0.90
C LEU A 98 4.50 -3.82 -0.92
N ALA A 99 5.61 -4.56 -0.87
CA ALA A 99 5.59 -6.01 -0.87
C ALA A 99 4.88 -6.56 0.39
N VAL A 100 5.15 -5.96 1.55
CA VAL A 100 4.47 -6.27 2.81
C VAL A 100 2.98 -5.96 2.70
N TRP A 101 2.63 -4.80 2.13
CA TRP A 101 1.23 -4.40 1.91
C TRP A 101 0.46 -5.42 1.06
N ILE A 102 1.05 -5.87 -0.05
CA ILE A 102 0.46 -6.87 -0.94
C ILE A 102 0.20 -8.20 -0.22
N LEU A 103 1.12 -8.63 0.64
CA LEU A 103 1.00 -9.90 1.38
C LEU A 103 0.03 -9.84 2.57
N LEU A 104 0.01 -8.71 3.29
CA LEU A 104 -0.73 -8.58 4.54
C LEU A 104 -2.21 -8.28 4.29
N PHE A 105 -2.53 -7.52 3.25
CA PHE A 105 -3.90 -7.10 2.99
C PHE A 105 -4.91 -8.25 2.77
N PRO A 106 -4.58 -9.33 2.03
CA PRO A 106 -5.47 -10.48 1.89
C PRO A 106 -5.79 -11.20 3.21
N LEU A 107 -4.97 -11.04 4.27
CA LEU A 107 -5.29 -11.56 5.60
C LEU A 107 -6.42 -10.75 6.26
N LEU A 108 -6.50 -9.46 5.96
CA LEU A 108 -7.47 -8.55 6.57
C LEU A 108 -8.85 -8.68 5.92
N ILE A 109 -8.89 -8.98 4.62
CA ILE A 109 -10.13 -8.99 3.84
C ILE A 109 -10.36 -10.38 3.23
N PRO A 110 -11.29 -11.17 3.80
CA PRO A 110 -11.66 -12.47 3.24
C PRO A 110 -12.21 -12.27 1.83
N SER A 111 -11.42 -12.66 0.83
CA SER A 111 -11.79 -12.57 -0.58
C SER A 111 -11.46 -13.88 -1.28
N ARG A 112 -12.13 -14.15 -2.40
CA ARG A 112 -11.85 -15.35 -3.18
C ARG A 112 -10.38 -15.34 -3.64
N PRO A 113 -9.66 -16.48 -3.60
CA PRO A 113 -8.23 -16.53 -3.92
C PRO A 113 -7.88 -15.91 -5.28
N LEU A 114 -8.70 -16.18 -6.31
CA LEU A 114 -8.52 -15.59 -7.65
C LEU A 114 -8.69 -14.07 -7.68
N ARG A 115 -9.59 -13.50 -6.87
CA ARG A 115 -9.75 -12.05 -6.76
C ARG A 115 -8.56 -11.43 -6.05
N SER A 116 -8.09 -12.07 -4.97
CA SER A 116 -6.88 -11.63 -4.26
C SER A 116 -5.67 -11.61 -5.18
N LEU A 117 -5.50 -12.64 -6.02
CA LEU A 117 -4.43 -12.69 -7.02
C LEU A 117 -4.51 -11.50 -7.97
N VAL A 118 -5.68 -11.27 -8.60
CA VAL A 118 -5.88 -10.14 -9.54
C VAL A 118 -5.59 -8.80 -8.88
N VAL A 119 -6.13 -8.55 -7.68
CA VAL A 119 -5.90 -7.27 -6.98
C VAL A 119 -4.45 -7.12 -6.56
N SER A 120 -3.81 -8.19 -6.09
CA SER A 120 -2.41 -8.18 -5.68
C SER A 120 -1.48 -7.96 -6.87
N THR A 121 -1.80 -8.52 -8.04
CA THR A 121 -1.08 -8.23 -9.29
C THR A 121 -1.29 -6.78 -9.71
N LEU A 122 -2.51 -6.24 -9.62
CA LEU A 122 -2.76 -4.81 -9.87
C LEU A 122 -1.99 -3.90 -8.90
N CYS A 123 -1.82 -4.33 -7.64
CA CYS A 123 -0.99 -3.61 -6.68
C CYS A 123 0.51 -3.73 -7.02
N ALA A 124 0.97 -4.88 -7.53
CA ALA A 124 2.34 -5.02 -7.99
C ALA A 124 2.62 -4.16 -9.23
N THR A 125 1.63 -3.97 -10.12
CA THR A 125 1.77 -3.14 -11.32
C THR A 125 1.75 -1.64 -11.04
N THR A 126 1.31 -1.18 -9.86
CA THR A 126 1.39 0.26 -9.52
C THR A 126 2.84 0.73 -9.43
N ALA A 127 3.77 -0.12 -8.98
CA ALA A 127 5.19 0.20 -8.90
C ALA A 127 5.82 0.53 -10.27
N PRO A 128 5.81 -0.38 -11.27
CA PRO A 128 6.32 -0.06 -12.59
C PRO A 128 5.53 1.08 -13.26
N ALA A 129 4.20 1.14 -13.08
CA ALA A 129 3.39 2.20 -13.69
C ALA A 129 3.84 3.60 -13.20
N VAL A 130 4.00 3.78 -11.89
CA VAL A 130 4.50 5.05 -11.32
C VAL A 130 5.91 5.34 -11.81
N PHE A 131 6.80 4.34 -11.80
CA PHE A 131 8.17 4.51 -12.27
C PHE A 131 8.23 4.99 -13.73
N PHE A 132 7.45 4.37 -14.62
CA PHE A 132 7.41 4.78 -16.03
C PHE A 132 6.84 6.18 -16.20
N VAL A 133 5.74 6.51 -15.50
CA VAL A 133 5.13 7.86 -15.56
C VAL A 133 6.13 8.92 -15.08
N TRP A 134 6.86 8.65 -14.00
CA TRP A 134 7.85 9.57 -13.46
C TRP A 134 9.07 9.71 -14.39
N SER A 135 9.60 8.59 -14.90
CA SER A 135 10.72 8.59 -15.86
C SER A 135 10.38 9.33 -17.16
N LEU A 136 9.14 9.21 -17.65
CA LEU A 136 8.63 9.98 -18.79
C LEU A 136 8.51 11.47 -18.48
N ALA A 137 8.09 11.83 -17.26
CA ALA A 137 7.94 13.23 -16.85
C ALA A 137 9.29 13.94 -16.66
N GLU A 138 10.29 13.25 -16.14
CA GLU A 138 11.65 13.80 -15.94
C GLU A 138 12.56 13.67 -17.18
N GLY A 139 12.13 12.93 -18.22
CA GLY A 139 12.95 12.69 -19.41
C GLY A 139 14.17 11.81 -19.15
N GLN A 140 14.16 11.00 -18.08
CA GLN A 140 15.28 10.13 -17.72
C GLN A 140 15.38 8.93 -18.69
N ALA A 141 16.61 8.51 -18.98
CA ALA A 141 16.84 7.31 -19.77
C ALA A 141 16.42 6.07 -18.99
N LEU A 142 15.66 5.17 -19.64
CA LEU A 142 15.22 3.94 -19.01
C LEU A 142 16.41 3.06 -18.61
N PRO A 143 16.43 2.51 -17.39
CA PRO A 143 17.46 1.57 -16.96
C PRO A 143 17.44 0.30 -17.83
N ARG A 144 18.54 -0.45 -17.79
CA ARG A 144 18.63 -1.74 -18.48
C ARG A 144 17.54 -2.70 -17.96
N LEU A 145 16.94 -3.47 -18.88
CA LEU A 145 15.96 -4.52 -18.60
C LEU A 145 16.25 -5.41 -17.37
N PRO A 146 17.48 -5.93 -17.16
CA PRO A 146 17.77 -6.73 -15.96
C PRO A 146 17.58 -5.97 -14.64
N VAL A 147 17.91 -4.68 -14.59
CA VAL A 147 17.73 -3.85 -13.38
C VAL A 147 16.24 -3.63 -13.09
N LEU A 148 15.44 -3.40 -14.13
CA LEU A 148 13.98 -3.29 -13.99
C LEU A 148 13.39 -4.62 -13.50
N ALA A 149 13.83 -5.75 -14.06
CA ALA A 149 13.38 -7.06 -13.63
C ALA A 149 13.74 -7.33 -12.15
N GLU A 150 14.98 -7.10 -11.74
CA GLU A 150 15.41 -7.26 -10.34
C GLU A 150 14.64 -6.35 -9.38
N THR A 151 14.26 -5.16 -9.83
CA THR A 151 13.50 -4.19 -9.02
C THR A 151 12.04 -4.59 -8.85
N PHE A 152 11.37 -5.06 -9.91
CA PHE A 152 9.92 -5.29 -9.89
C PHE A 152 9.51 -6.75 -9.65
N LEU A 153 10.34 -7.72 -10.03
CA LEU A 153 10.04 -9.16 -9.88
C LEU A 153 9.64 -9.55 -8.45
N PRO A 154 10.27 -9.03 -7.37
CA PRO A 154 9.86 -9.35 -6.01
C PRO A 154 8.39 -9.03 -5.71
N TYR A 155 7.84 -7.94 -6.27
CA TYR A 155 6.43 -7.57 -6.06
C TYR A 155 5.46 -8.57 -6.70
N TYR A 156 5.80 -9.10 -7.87
CA TYR A 156 5.00 -10.11 -8.55
C TYR A 156 5.07 -11.47 -7.82
N VAL A 157 6.24 -11.82 -7.26
CA VAL A 157 6.37 -12.99 -6.39
C VAL A 157 5.47 -12.82 -5.15
N CYS A 158 5.49 -11.66 -4.50
CA CYS A 158 4.60 -11.35 -3.38
C CYS A 158 3.11 -11.40 -3.78
N ALA A 159 2.76 -10.95 -4.98
CA ALA A 159 1.39 -11.03 -5.48
C ALA A 159 0.93 -12.49 -5.70
N GLY A 160 1.83 -13.38 -6.13
CA GLY A 160 1.55 -14.82 -6.20
C GLY A 160 1.40 -15.43 -4.81
N LEU A 161 2.31 -15.10 -3.89
CA LEU A 161 2.28 -15.59 -2.51
C LEU A 161 1.08 -15.09 -1.71
N ALA A 162 0.50 -13.93 -2.06
CA ALA A 162 -0.71 -13.36 -1.47
C ALA A 162 -1.97 -14.27 -1.62
N VAL A 163 -1.91 -15.29 -2.47
CA VAL A 163 -2.96 -16.32 -2.58
C VAL A 163 -3.03 -17.20 -1.33
N VAL A 164 -1.88 -17.52 -0.73
CA VAL A 164 -1.79 -18.38 0.46
C VAL A 164 -2.59 -17.79 1.64
N PRO A 165 -2.35 -16.54 2.08
CA PRO A 165 -3.14 -15.95 3.16
C PRO A 165 -4.62 -15.80 2.79
N ALA A 166 -4.93 -15.47 1.54
CA ALA A 166 -6.32 -15.35 1.09
C ALA A 166 -7.07 -16.68 1.20
N TRP A 167 -6.43 -17.78 0.81
CA TRP A 167 -7.00 -19.11 0.89
C TRP A 167 -7.20 -19.54 2.34
N LEU A 168 -6.21 -19.33 3.22
CA LEU A 168 -6.30 -19.63 4.65
C LEU A 168 -7.50 -18.94 5.30
N VAL A 169 -7.65 -17.63 5.07
CA VAL A 169 -8.74 -16.85 5.67
C VAL A 169 -10.09 -17.22 5.06
N PHE A 170 -10.14 -17.49 3.75
CA PHE A 170 -11.37 -17.92 3.08
C PHE A 170 -11.87 -19.27 3.61
N ASP A 171 -10.98 -20.24 3.76
CA ASP A 171 -11.30 -21.60 4.22
C ASP A 171 -11.81 -21.60 5.68
N LEU A 172 -11.11 -20.87 6.56
CA LEU A 172 -11.54 -20.63 7.95
C LEU A 172 -12.92 -19.95 8.02
N GLY A 173 -13.17 -18.98 7.15
CA GLY A 173 -14.46 -18.31 7.05
C GLY A 173 -15.59 -19.23 6.63
N SER A 174 -15.37 -20.09 5.63
CA SER A 174 -16.36 -21.08 5.21
C SER A 174 -16.64 -22.12 6.30
N ALA A 175 -15.60 -22.66 6.94
CA ALA A 175 -15.75 -23.67 7.99
C ALA A 175 -16.56 -23.15 9.20
N ALA A 176 -16.32 -21.90 9.61
CA ALA A 176 -17.05 -21.27 10.71
C ALA A 176 -18.53 -21.00 10.38
N THR A 177 -18.87 -20.86 9.11
CA THR A 177 -20.26 -20.65 8.67
C THR A 177 -21.02 -21.97 8.68
N THR A 178 -20.41 -23.05 8.16
CA THR A 178 -21.00 -24.39 8.15
C THR A 178 -21.23 -24.96 9.56
N ALA A 179 -20.40 -24.60 10.55
CA ALA A 179 -20.56 -25.06 11.94
C ALA A 179 -21.64 -24.29 12.74
N ARG A 180 -22.19 -23.21 12.18
CA ARG A 180 -23.26 -22.41 12.79
C ARG A 180 -24.66 -22.78 12.32
N ASP A 181 -24.76 -23.53 11.23
CA ASP A 181 -26.00 -24.10 10.70
C ASP A 181 -26.15 -25.55 11.21
#